data_AF-A0A925VQB8-F1
#
_entry.id   AF-A0A925VQB8-F1
#
_cell.length_a   1.000
_cell.length_b   1.000
_cell.length_c   1.000
_cell.angle_alpha   90.00
_cell.angle_beta   90.00
_cell.angle_gamma   90.00
#
_symmetry.space_group_name_H-M   'P 1'
#
loop_
_entity.id
_entity.type
_entity.pdbx_description
1 polymer ?
#
loop_
_entity_poly.entity_id
_entity_poly.type
_entity_poly.pdbx_seq_one_letter_code
_entity_poly.pdbx_strand_id
1 'polypeptide(L)'
;MLLPLRPFLLVLTVLPFPLAAQQAPPASLAAYNARRTTLDQRGMRVLGAWAIGNMAVSGARSFATEGPEQYFHQMNVGWGAVNLALTGSA
;
A
#
# COMPACT_ATOMS: atom_id res chain seq x y z
N MET A 1 14.85 -26.01 -42.86
CA MET A 1 15.67 -25.46 -41.76
C MET A 1 15.01 -25.86 -40.45
N LEU A 2 15.42 -26.98 -39.86
CA LEU A 2 14.85 -27.51 -38.62
C LEU A 2 15.52 -26.76 -37.45
N LEU A 3 14.76 -25.99 -36.67
CA LEU A 3 15.28 -25.36 -35.45
C LEU A 3 15.87 -26.46 -34.53
N PRO A 4 17.03 -26.28 -33.90
CA PRO A 4 17.56 -27.27 -32.96
C PRO A 4 16.61 -27.35 -31.76
N LEU A 5 15.87 -28.46 -31.66
CA LEU A 5 14.86 -28.72 -30.62
C LEU A 5 15.49 -28.83 -29.20
N ARG A 6 16.79 -29.14 -29.14
CA ARG A 6 17.55 -29.46 -27.92
C ARG A 6 17.58 -28.36 -26.84
N PRO A 7 17.90 -27.08 -27.13
CA PRO A 7 17.87 -26.01 -26.13
C PRO A 7 16.44 -25.71 -25.61
N PHE A 8 15.41 -25.87 -26.45
CA PHE A 8 14.03 -25.67 -26.04
C PHE A 8 13.57 -26.74 -25.03
N LEU A 9 14.01 -27.98 -25.19
CA LEU A 9 13.71 -29.08 -24.26
C LEU A 9 14.35 -28.86 -22.87
N LEU A 10 15.53 -28.22 -22.80
CA LEU A 10 16.17 -27.86 -21.54
C LEU A 10 15.42 -26.73 -20.80
N VAL A 11 14.90 -25.74 -21.54
CA VAL A 11 14.07 -24.66 -20.96
C VAL A 11 12.73 -25.21 -20.44
N LEU A 12 12.11 -26.14 -21.19
CA LEU A 12 10.86 -26.80 -20.81
C LEU A 12 10.98 -27.75 -19.60
N THR A 13 12.18 -28.25 -19.29
CA THR A 13 12.43 -29.14 -18.13
C THR A 13 12.80 -28.38 -16.87
N VAL A 14 13.28 -27.13 -16.98
CA VAL A 14 13.51 -26.23 -15.83
C VAL A 14 12.22 -25.47 -15.45
N LEU A 15 11.30 -25.27 -16.40
CA LEU A 15 10.06 -24.52 -16.19
C LEU A 15 9.08 -25.09 -15.14
N PRO A 16 8.94 -26.43 -14.95
CA PRO A 16 8.01 -26.98 -13.98
C PRO A 16 8.72 -27.38 -12.70
N PHE A 17 9.78 -26.68 -12.27
CA PHE A 17 10.25 -26.85 -10.89
C PHE A 17 9.09 -26.42 -10.00
N PRO A 18 8.41 -27.33 -9.26
CA PRO A 18 7.45 -26.88 -8.29
C PRO A 18 8.27 -26.07 -7.28
N LEU A 19 8.05 -24.76 -7.25
CA LEU A 19 8.57 -23.94 -6.17
C LEU A 19 7.92 -24.52 -4.90
N ALA A 20 8.63 -25.38 -4.18
CA ALA A 20 8.17 -25.94 -2.91
C ALA A 20 7.79 -24.83 -1.91
N ALA A 21 8.28 -23.61 -2.14
CA ALA A 21 7.90 -22.39 -1.44
C ALA A 21 6.44 -21.91 -1.70
N GLN A 22 5.77 -22.33 -2.77
CA GLN A 22 4.38 -21.95 -3.08
C GLN A 22 3.33 -22.88 -2.45
N GLN A 23 3.74 -24.00 -1.86
CA GLN A 23 2.83 -24.94 -1.19
C GLN A 23 2.61 -24.52 0.27
N ALA A 24 2.06 -23.32 0.46
CA ALA A 24 1.54 -22.93 1.77
C ALA A 24 0.26 -23.74 2.04
N PRO A 25 0.14 -24.51 3.14
CA PRO A 25 -1.13 -25.13 3.52
C PRO A 25 -2.25 -24.08 3.49
N PRO A 26 -3.47 -24.39 3.01
CA PRO A 26 -4.56 -23.41 2.93
C PRO A 26 -4.80 -22.64 4.23
N ALA A 27 -4.64 -23.31 5.37
CA ALA A 27 -4.72 -22.71 6.70
C ALA A 27 -3.64 -21.63 6.96
N SER A 28 -2.42 -21.83 6.48
CA SER A 28 -1.33 -20.85 6.61
C SER A 28 -1.53 -19.62 5.73
N LEU A 29 -2.09 -19.79 4.52
CA LEU A 29 -2.43 -18.68 3.63
C LEU A 29 -3.60 -17.85 4.18
N ALA A 30 -4.62 -18.51 4.73
CA ALA A 30 -5.73 -17.85 5.41
C ALA A 30 -5.25 -17.03 6.62
N ALA A 31 -4.40 -17.62 7.47
CA ALA A 31 -3.82 -16.92 8.63
C ALA A 31 -2.95 -15.72 8.21
N TYR A 32 -2.15 -15.87 7.15
CA TYR A 32 -1.36 -14.77 6.59
C TYR A 32 -2.25 -13.64 6.08
N ASN A 33 -3.29 -13.95 5.30
CA ASN A 33 -4.22 -12.97 4.77
C ASN A 33 -4.97 -12.24 5.90
N ALA A 34 -5.43 -12.97 6.93
CA ALA A 34 -6.07 -12.36 8.09
C ALA A 34 -5.13 -11.38 8.82
N ARG A 35 -3.85 -11.76 9.00
CA ARG A 35 -2.83 -10.90 9.59
C ARG A 35 -2.56 -9.67 8.73
N ARG A 36 -2.45 -9.85 7.41
CA ARG A 36 -2.28 -8.75 6.45
C ARG A 36 -3.46 -7.78 6.53
N THR A 37 -4.70 -8.25 6.42
CA THR A 37 -5.90 -7.41 6.53
C THR A 37 -5.94 -6.65 7.85
N THR A 38 -5.58 -7.30 8.96
CA THR A 38 -5.51 -6.64 10.28
C THR A 38 -4.45 -5.53 10.29
N LEU A 39 -3.29 -5.76 9.67
CA LEU A 39 -2.23 -4.76 9.54
C LEU A 39 -2.68 -3.58 8.68
N ASP A 40 -3.31 -3.86 7.54
CA ASP A 40 -3.85 -2.84 6.62
C ASP A 40 -4.88 -1.96 7.36
N GLN A 41 -5.84 -2.55 8.08
CA GLN A 41 -6.82 -1.81 8.90
C GLN A 41 -6.19 -0.98 10.03
N ARG A 42 -5.11 -1.47 10.65
CA ARG A 42 -4.37 -0.69 11.65
C ARG A 42 -3.64 0.49 11.00
N GLY A 43 -3.01 0.26 9.85
CA GLY A 43 -2.36 1.30 9.06
C GLY A 43 -3.33 2.41 8.68
N MET A 44 -4.53 2.07 8.23
CA MET A 44 -5.56 3.06 7.89
C MET A 44 -6.03 3.86 9.11
N ARG A 45 -6.18 3.25 10.28
CA ARG A 45 -6.48 4.01 11.51
C ARG A 45 -5.38 5.01 11.88
N VAL A 46 -4.12 4.61 11.77
CA VAL A 46 -2.97 5.51 12.01
C VAL A 46 -2.96 6.64 10.98
N LEU A 47 -3.18 6.33 9.70
CA LEU A 47 -3.26 7.31 8.62
C LEU A 47 -4.40 8.31 8.85
N GLY A 48 -5.57 7.84 9.29
CA GLY A 48 -6.72 8.70 9.61
C GLY A 48 -6.46 9.61 10.79
N ALA A 49 -5.87 9.09 11.87
CA ALA A 49 -5.46 9.91 13.01
C ALA A 49 -4.43 10.98 12.61
N TRP A 50 -3.44 10.61 11.79
CA TRP A 50 -2.46 11.55 11.25
C TRP A 50 -3.12 12.63 10.39
N ALA A 51 -4.04 12.23 9.51
CA ALA A 51 -4.79 13.16 8.65
C ALA A 51 -5.56 14.20 9.48
N ILE A 52 -6.32 13.75 10.49
CA ILE A 52 -7.08 14.65 11.38
C ILE A 52 -6.15 15.62 12.10
N GLY A 53 -5.07 15.13 12.70
CA GLY A 53 -4.11 15.97 13.42
C GLY A 53 -3.44 16.99 12.49
N ASN A 54 -2.98 16.56 11.32
CA ASN A 54 -2.33 17.43 10.34
C ASN A 54 -3.29 18.50 9.80
N MET A 55 -4.56 18.14 9.55
CA MET A 55 -5.59 19.11 9.13
C MET A 55 -5.91 20.11 10.23
N ALA A 56 -5.99 19.69 11.49
CA ALA A 56 -6.25 20.59 12.61
C ALA A 56 -5.13 21.63 12.76
N VAL A 57 -3.87 21.17 12.78
CA VAL A 57 -2.70 22.04 12.91
C VAL A 57 -2.54 22.93 11.68
N SER A 58 -2.59 22.36 10.47
CA SER A 58 -2.41 23.12 9.23
C SER A 58 -3.58 24.07 8.98
N GLY A 59 -4.80 23.70 9.33
CA GLY A 59 -5.97 24.59 9.28
C GLY A 59 -5.76 25.82 10.18
N ALA A 60 -5.35 25.61 11.43
CA ALA A 60 -5.04 26.71 12.35
C ALA A 60 -3.89 27.60 11.83
N ARG A 61 -2.79 26.99 11.35
CA ARG A 61 -1.64 27.71 10.82
C ARG A 61 -1.95 28.47 9.52
N SER A 62 -2.85 27.98 8.68
CA SER A 62 -3.28 28.66 7.45
C SER A 62 -3.98 30.00 7.70
N PHE A 63 -4.55 30.21 8.89
CA PHE A 63 -5.11 31.52 9.28
C PHE A 63 -4.11 32.41 10.01
N ALA A 64 -2.94 31.87 10.38
CA ALA A 64 -1.91 32.56 11.17
C ALA A 64 -0.63 32.85 10.38
N THR A 65 -0.57 32.50 9.09
CA THR A 65 0.58 32.66 8.20
C THR A 65 0.16 33.30 6.88
N GLU A 66 1.12 33.90 6.18
CA GLU A 66 0.91 34.55 4.88
C GLU A 66 1.90 34.03 3.83
N GLY A 67 1.58 34.26 2.55
CA GLY A 67 2.46 33.91 1.45
C GLY A 67 2.69 32.40 1.31
N PRO A 68 3.91 31.95 0.94
CA PRO A 68 4.18 30.54 0.64
C PRO A 68 3.85 29.57 1.80
N GLU A 69 4.07 29.98 3.05
CA GLU A 69 3.77 29.14 4.22
C GLU A 69 2.28 28.86 4.36
N GLN A 70 1.45 29.88 4.10
CA GLN A 70 0.00 29.73 4.11
C GLN A 70 -0.46 28.67 3.10
N TYR A 71 0.03 28.75 1.86
CA TYR A 71 -0.32 27.79 0.81
C TYR A 71 0.18 26.37 1.13
N PHE A 72 1.34 26.23 1.79
CA PHE A 72 1.82 24.93 2.27
C PHE A 72 0.84 24.32 3.29
N HIS A 73 0.32 25.11 4.21
CA HIS A 73 -0.67 24.66 5.18
C HIS A 73 -2.02 24.30 4.53
N GLN A 74 -2.50 25.10 3.58
CA GLN A 74 -3.71 24.78 2.81
C GLN A 74 -3.56 23.47 2.03
N MET A 75 -2.39 23.26 1.41
CA MET A 75 -2.06 22.00 0.73
C MET A 75 -2.11 20.81 1.69
N ASN A 76 -1.56 20.94 2.90
CA ASN A 76 -1.61 19.89 3.92
C ASN A 76 -3.04 19.58 4.37
N VAL A 77 -3.92 20.58 4.47
CA VAL A 77 -5.35 20.35 4.73
C VAL A 77 -5.98 19.56 3.58
N GLY A 78 -5.69 19.92 2.33
CA GLY A 78 -6.18 19.20 1.14
C GLY A 78 -5.73 17.73 1.10
N TRP A 79 -4.43 17.47 1.29
CA TRP A 79 -3.91 16.10 1.37
C TRP A 79 -4.46 15.32 2.57
N GLY A 80 -4.66 15.98 3.71
CA GLY A 80 -5.33 15.39 4.86
C GLY A 80 -6.75 14.92 4.53
N ALA A 81 -7.52 15.71 3.78
CA ALA A 81 -8.86 15.31 3.35
C ALA A 81 -8.84 14.06 2.45
N VAL A 82 -7.89 13.97 1.50
CA VAL A 82 -7.69 12.78 0.66
C VAL A 82 -7.37 11.56 1.51
N ASN A 83 -6.44 11.69 2.47
CA ASN A 83 -6.11 10.59 3.38
C ASN A 83 -7.32 10.13 4.20
N LEU A 84 -8.12 11.07 4.72
CA LEU A 84 -9.31 10.73 5.49
C LEU A 84 -10.34 9.98 4.63
N ALA A 85 -10.54 10.41 3.38
CA ALA A 85 -11.43 9.72 2.44
C ALA A 85 -10.97 8.28 2.17
N LEU A 86 -9.67 8.05 1.97
CA LEU A 86 -9.11 6.70 1.81
C LEU A 86 -9.37 5.83 3.03
N THR A 87 -9.26 6.40 4.24
CA THR A 87 -9.48 5.65 5.49
C THR A 87 -10.94 5.29 5.73
N GLY A 88 -11.89 6.10 5.24
CA GLY A 88 -13.32 5.77 5.30
C GLY A 88 -13.75 4.66 4.34
N SER A 89 -12.92 4.35 3.33
CA SER A 89 -13.17 3.26 2.37
C SER A 89 -12.54 1.91 2.76
N ALA A 90 -11.85 1.85 3.91
CA ALA A 90 -11.06 0.70 4.36
C ALA A 90 -11.72 -0.10 5.50
#